data_AF-E8N9G8-F1
#
_entry.id   AF-E8N9G8-F1
#
_cell.length_a   1.000
_cell.length_b   1.000
_cell.length_c   1.000
_cell.angle_alpha   90.00
_cell.angle_beta   90.00
_cell.angle_gamma   90.00
#
_symmetry.space_group_name_H-M   'P 1'
#
loop_
_entity.id
_entity.type
_entity.pdbx_description
1 polymer ?
#
loop_
_entity_poly.entity_id
_entity_poly.type
_entity_poly.pdbx_seq_one_letter_code
_entity_poly.pdbx_strand_id
1 'polypeptide(L)'
;MAEHLELGYAVTSHRAQGVTVDASHVLAGTSTIRENFYVAMTRGSHANHAYIATDRPDAAHDDIPSSATGRSIIAEILQHTGAQLSAHETIIAEQGNWTGVAQLAAEYETLAAAAQRDRWERLIQASGLTPEEADDAIASPAFGPLTAELRRAEADNHNVQSLLPALVRARAFGDADDIAAVLHHRVARATSRPSGAGRTRNTPRLIAGLIPEATGVIDREMADALTERQALIESRAHALLDAALADGQSWTAHLSRPPEHPQTRKAWRRCLLTVAAYRDRYAITGQLPLGSPAQSDTQRIDAGRASAALGRAQKLADPVRVPADPPIRPAPSRAQPRL
;
A
#
# COMPACT_ATOMS: atom_id res chain seq x y z
N MET A 1 -63.12 -24.88 2.47
CA MET A 1 -62.40 -23.58 2.35
C MET A 1 -61.51 -23.29 3.58
N ALA A 2 -60.98 -24.33 4.24
CA ALA A 2 -60.09 -24.21 5.39
C ALA A 2 -58.69 -24.83 5.13
N GLU A 3 -58.44 -25.35 3.93
CA GLU A 3 -57.19 -26.05 3.55
C GLU A 3 -56.11 -25.14 2.95
N HIS A 4 -56.36 -23.82 2.88
CA HIS A 4 -55.42 -22.82 2.34
C HIS A 4 -55.25 -21.61 3.26
N LEU A 5 -55.10 -21.85 4.57
CA LEU A 5 -54.79 -20.81 5.54
C LEU A 5 -53.41 -21.09 6.15
N GLU A 6 -52.42 -20.25 5.82
CA GLU A 6 -51.13 -20.22 6.53
C GLU A 6 -51.24 -19.30 7.76
N LEU A 7 -50.68 -19.73 8.89
CA LEU A 7 -50.53 -18.90 10.09
C LEU A 7 -49.50 -17.79 9.81
N GLY A 8 -49.95 -16.57 9.54
CA GLY A 8 -49.11 -15.41 9.19
C GLY A 8 -48.28 -14.78 10.32
N TYR A 9 -47.96 -15.53 11.38
CA TYR A 9 -47.22 -15.00 12.53
C TYR A 9 -45.73 -14.75 12.24
N ALA A 10 -45.17 -15.39 11.21
CA ALA A 10 -43.82 -15.14 10.73
C ALA A 10 -43.74 -15.40 9.22
N VAL A 11 -43.23 -14.44 8.46
CA VAL A 11 -43.06 -14.54 7.00
C VAL A 11 -41.60 -14.27 6.68
N THR A 12 -40.99 -15.09 5.81
CA THR A 12 -39.61 -14.85 5.36
C THR A 12 -39.55 -13.55 4.54
N SER A 13 -38.46 -12.79 4.64
CA SER A 13 -38.34 -11.47 4.01
C SER A 13 -38.64 -11.48 2.50
N HIS A 14 -38.35 -12.58 1.83
CA HIS A 14 -38.61 -12.79 0.39
C HIS A 14 -40.10 -12.98 0.06
N ARG A 15 -40.92 -13.45 1.00
CA ARG A 15 -42.37 -13.64 0.83
C ARG A 15 -43.19 -12.41 1.31
N ALA A 16 -42.57 -11.49 2.05
CA ALA A 16 -43.16 -10.20 2.46
C ALA A 16 -42.90 -9.05 1.47
N GLN A 17 -42.24 -9.32 0.33
CA GLN A 17 -41.92 -8.30 -0.66
C GLN A 17 -43.20 -7.81 -1.35
N GLY A 18 -43.64 -6.59 -1.01
CA GLY A 18 -44.85 -5.96 -1.53
C GLY A 18 -46.01 -5.85 -0.53
N VAL A 19 -45.85 -6.36 0.69
CA VAL A 19 -46.83 -6.22 1.78
C VAL A 19 -46.44 -5.04 2.67
N THR A 20 -47.39 -4.14 2.95
CA THR A 20 -47.24 -3.09 3.97
C THR A 20 -47.92 -3.58 5.23
N VAL A 21 -47.24 -3.51 6.36
CA VAL A 21 -47.74 -3.93 7.68
C VAL A 21 -47.74 -2.75 8.64
N ASP A 22 -48.54 -2.79 9.70
CA ASP A 22 -48.56 -1.68 10.68
C ASP A 22 -47.25 -1.59 11.47
N ALA A 23 -46.69 -2.74 11.86
CA ALA A 23 -45.41 -2.85 12.54
C ALA A 23 -44.57 -4.01 11.97
N SER A 24 -43.27 -3.78 11.78
CA SER A 24 -42.31 -4.79 11.37
C SER A 24 -41.43 -5.22 12.55
N HIS A 25 -41.24 -6.53 12.73
CA HIS A 25 -40.37 -7.12 13.75
C HIS A 25 -39.39 -8.07 13.07
N VAL A 26 -38.09 -7.79 13.18
CA VAL A 26 -37.03 -8.49 12.44
C VAL A 26 -36.03 -9.08 13.42
N LEU A 27 -35.77 -10.38 13.31
CA LEU A 27 -34.62 -11.00 13.96
C LEU A 27 -33.44 -10.99 12.99
N ALA A 28 -32.35 -10.31 13.36
CA ALA A 28 -31.16 -10.18 12.52
C ALA A 28 -29.90 -10.66 13.28
N GLY A 29 -28.97 -11.24 12.54
CA GLY A 29 -27.68 -11.72 13.04
C GLY A 29 -26.57 -11.46 12.02
N THR A 30 -25.36 -11.93 12.30
CA THR A 30 -24.17 -11.69 11.45
C THR A 30 -24.30 -12.20 10.02
N SER A 31 -25.14 -13.22 9.78
CA SER A 31 -25.43 -13.74 8.44
C SER A 31 -26.49 -12.96 7.66
N THR A 32 -27.04 -11.89 8.24
CA THR A 32 -28.09 -11.09 7.59
C THR A 32 -27.46 -10.13 6.57
N ILE A 33 -27.91 -10.21 5.32
CA ILE A 33 -27.49 -9.27 4.27
C ILE A 33 -28.22 -7.93 4.38
N ARG A 34 -27.55 -6.84 4.00
CA ARG A 34 -28.04 -5.47 4.02
C ARG A 34 -29.38 -5.31 3.34
N GLU A 35 -29.56 -5.92 2.18
CA GLU A 35 -30.76 -5.78 1.35
C GLU A 35 -31.99 -6.37 2.06
N ASN A 36 -31.84 -7.53 2.69
CA ASN A 36 -32.90 -8.16 3.47
C ASN A 36 -33.22 -7.34 4.73
N PHE A 37 -32.19 -6.80 5.39
CA PHE A 37 -32.36 -5.94 6.56
C PHE A 37 -33.07 -4.64 6.20
N TYR A 38 -32.67 -3.98 5.12
CA TYR A 38 -33.29 -2.74 4.61
C TYR A 38 -34.76 -2.95 4.26
N VAL A 39 -35.05 -4.02 3.51
CA VAL A 39 -36.43 -4.36 3.14
C VAL A 39 -37.28 -4.58 4.38
N ALA A 40 -36.80 -5.37 5.34
CA ALA A 40 -37.56 -5.68 6.55
C ALA A 40 -37.76 -4.44 7.44
N MET A 41 -36.79 -3.53 7.49
CA MET A 41 -36.85 -2.27 8.25
C MET A 41 -37.66 -1.15 7.59
N THR A 42 -38.26 -1.41 6.43
CA THR A 42 -39.06 -0.42 5.67
C THR A 42 -40.49 -0.88 5.37
N ARG A 43 -40.94 -2.02 5.95
CA ARG A 43 -42.30 -2.56 5.74
C ARG A 43 -43.36 -2.02 6.72
N GLY A 44 -42.95 -1.59 7.91
CA GLY A 44 -43.85 -1.05 8.94
C GLY A 44 -44.24 0.40 8.63
N SER A 45 -45.54 0.69 8.58
CA SER A 45 -46.06 2.05 8.41
C SER A 45 -45.91 2.91 9.67
N HIS A 46 -46.00 2.31 10.85
CA HIS A 46 -45.94 3.01 12.13
C HIS A 46 -44.65 2.72 12.93
N ALA A 47 -44.13 1.49 12.87
CA ALA A 47 -42.92 1.11 13.62
C ALA A 47 -42.13 -0.03 12.95
N ASN A 48 -40.81 0.00 13.12
CA ASN A 48 -39.89 -1.04 12.66
C ASN A 48 -38.92 -1.40 13.80
N HIS A 49 -38.95 -2.64 14.27
CA HIS A 49 -38.15 -3.14 15.39
C HIS A 49 -37.18 -4.22 14.92
N ALA A 50 -35.89 -4.08 15.26
CA ALA A 50 -34.86 -5.07 15.00
C ALA A 50 -34.36 -5.69 16.32
N TYR A 51 -34.43 -7.01 16.41
CA TYR A 51 -33.84 -7.82 17.48
C TYR A 51 -32.54 -8.40 16.95
N ILE A 52 -31.42 -8.06 17.59
CA ILE A 52 -30.09 -8.48 17.14
C ILE A 52 -29.63 -9.67 17.97
N ALA A 53 -29.45 -10.82 17.32
CA ALA A 53 -28.87 -12.00 17.95
C ALA A 53 -27.36 -11.78 18.14
N THR A 54 -26.93 -11.58 19.39
CA THR A 54 -25.51 -11.41 19.76
C THR A 54 -24.79 -12.72 20.04
N ASP A 55 -25.55 -13.81 20.18
CA ASP A 55 -25.01 -15.10 20.61
C ASP A 55 -24.70 -15.98 19.39
N ARG A 56 -23.49 -16.57 19.36
CA ARG A 56 -23.12 -17.63 18.40
C ARG A 56 -23.47 -18.99 19.04
N PRO A 57 -24.45 -19.76 18.54
CA PRO A 57 -24.63 -21.13 19.00
C PRO A 57 -23.65 -22.01 18.21
N ASP A 58 -22.36 -21.90 18.52
CA ASP A 58 -21.37 -22.87 18.05
C ASP A 58 -20.84 -23.62 19.27
N ALA A 59 -21.34 -24.84 19.47
CA ALA A 59 -21.06 -25.66 20.64
C ALA A 59 -19.68 -26.35 20.59
N ALA A 60 -18.69 -25.76 19.91
CA ALA A 60 -17.45 -26.45 19.58
C ALA A 60 -16.15 -25.64 19.70
N HIS A 61 -16.13 -24.38 20.13
CA HIS A 61 -14.87 -23.66 20.38
C HIS A 61 -14.92 -22.78 21.64
N ASP A 62 -14.00 -23.07 22.56
CA ASP A 62 -13.74 -22.39 23.83
C ASP A 62 -13.34 -20.91 23.66
N ASP A 63 -13.84 -20.09 24.60
CA ASP A 63 -13.23 -18.92 25.24
C ASP A 63 -12.55 -17.84 24.39
N ILE A 64 -13.35 -17.09 23.61
CA ILE A 64 -13.15 -15.63 23.52
C ILE A 64 -14.52 -14.96 23.73
N PRO A 65 -14.69 -14.06 24.71
CA PRO A 65 -15.90 -13.25 24.80
C PRO A 65 -15.96 -12.38 23.55
N SER A 66 -16.80 -12.76 22.59
CA SER A 66 -17.16 -11.89 21.48
C SER A 66 -17.88 -10.68 22.08
N SER A 67 -17.15 -9.57 22.26
CA SER A 67 -17.73 -8.30 22.69
C SER A 67 -18.58 -7.63 21.59
N ALA A 68 -19.21 -8.44 20.74
CA ALA A 68 -20.06 -7.98 19.66
C ALA A 68 -21.31 -7.35 20.26
N THR A 69 -21.34 -6.02 20.28
CA THR A 69 -22.52 -5.27 20.68
C THR A 69 -23.52 -5.30 19.53
N GLY A 70 -24.83 -5.23 19.78
CA GLY A 70 -25.84 -5.20 18.69
C GLY A 70 -25.56 -4.15 17.60
N ARG A 71 -24.90 -3.03 17.97
CA ARG A 71 -24.42 -2.00 17.04
C ARG A 71 -23.31 -2.47 16.08
N SER A 72 -22.36 -3.31 16.53
CA SER A 72 -21.31 -3.83 15.65
C SER A 72 -21.87 -4.84 14.65
N ILE A 73 -22.84 -5.64 15.07
CA ILE A 73 -23.53 -6.58 14.18
C ILE A 73 -24.37 -5.83 13.14
N ILE A 74 -25.08 -4.75 13.53
CA ILE A 74 -25.78 -3.91 12.54
C ILE A 74 -24.78 -3.26 11.56
N ALA A 75 -23.63 -2.79 12.04
CA ALA A 75 -22.60 -2.25 11.15
C ALA A 75 -22.06 -3.31 10.18
N GLU A 76 -21.91 -4.54 10.62
CA GLU A 76 -21.52 -5.71 9.81
C GLU A 76 -22.61 -6.07 8.77
N ILE A 77 -23.88 -6.06 9.17
CA ILE A 77 -25.02 -6.28 8.27
C ILE A 77 -25.06 -5.22 7.16
N LEU A 78 -24.82 -3.94 7.50
CA LEU A 78 -24.77 -2.85 6.53
C LEU A 78 -23.57 -2.95 5.56
N GLN A 79 -22.55 -3.73 5.90
CA GLN A 79 -21.41 -4.03 5.02
C GLN A 79 -21.64 -5.30 4.19
N HIS A 80 -22.47 -6.24 4.66
CA HIS A 80 -22.83 -7.47 3.94
C HIS A 80 -23.80 -7.19 2.79
N THR A 81 -23.26 -6.90 1.60
CA THR A 81 -24.04 -6.74 0.38
C THR A 81 -24.31 -8.11 -0.25
N GLY A 82 -25.57 -8.52 -0.36
CA GLY A 82 -26.00 -9.76 -1.01
C GLY A 82 -26.27 -9.62 -2.51
N ALA A 83 -25.89 -8.50 -3.12
CA ALA A 83 -25.93 -8.36 -4.57
C ALA A 83 -24.99 -9.41 -5.18
N GLN A 84 -25.56 -10.41 -5.86
CA GLN A 84 -24.79 -11.17 -6.82
C GLN A 84 -24.26 -10.17 -7.84
N LEU A 85 -22.96 -9.89 -7.77
CA LEU A 85 -22.24 -9.18 -8.81
C LEU A 85 -22.62 -9.84 -10.14
N SER A 86 -23.04 -9.05 -11.13
CA SER A 86 -23.32 -9.61 -12.44
C SER A 86 -22.10 -10.37 -12.93
N ALA A 87 -22.26 -11.39 -13.77
CA ALA A 87 -21.11 -12.15 -14.31
C ALA A 87 -20.02 -11.22 -14.88
N HIS A 88 -20.39 -10.02 -15.35
CA HIS A 88 -19.46 -9.01 -15.84
C HIS A 88 -18.73 -8.25 -14.72
N GLU A 89 -19.41 -7.85 -13.65
CA GLU A 89 -18.80 -7.18 -12.49
C GLU A 89 -17.96 -8.15 -11.65
N THR A 90 -18.35 -9.43 -11.57
CA THR A 90 -17.51 -10.48 -10.98
C THR A 90 -16.24 -10.64 -11.80
N ILE A 91 -16.33 -10.69 -13.15
CA ILE A 91 -15.13 -10.76 -13.99
C ILE A 91 -14.26 -9.50 -13.83
N ILE A 92 -14.82 -8.29 -13.75
CA ILE A 92 -14.02 -7.06 -13.59
C ILE A 92 -13.43 -6.92 -12.19
N ALA A 93 -14.18 -7.26 -11.14
CA ALA A 93 -13.71 -7.21 -9.75
C ALA A 93 -12.72 -8.34 -9.45
N GLU A 94 -12.96 -9.54 -9.97
CA GLU A 94 -11.99 -10.62 -9.92
C GLU A 94 -10.77 -10.25 -10.76
N GLN A 95 -10.89 -9.87 -12.03
CA GLN A 95 -9.74 -9.44 -12.84
C GLN A 95 -8.96 -8.29 -12.20
N GLY A 96 -9.64 -7.32 -11.57
CA GLY A 96 -9.01 -6.24 -10.81
C GLY A 96 -8.25 -6.70 -9.57
N ASN A 97 -8.73 -7.76 -8.89
CA ASN A 97 -8.01 -8.43 -7.80
C ASN A 97 -6.85 -9.31 -8.32
N TRP A 98 -7.02 -9.97 -9.48
CA TRP A 98 -6.02 -10.83 -10.16
C TRP A 98 -5.04 -10.04 -11.06
N THR A 99 -5.12 -8.71 -11.10
CA THR A 99 -4.14 -7.79 -11.73
C THR A 99 -3.88 -6.55 -10.87
N GLY A 100 -3.88 -6.72 -9.55
CA GLY A 100 -3.47 -5.68 -8.61
C GLY A 100 -2.00 -5.29 -8.78
N VAL A 101 -1.64 -4.07 -8.39
CA VAL A 101 -0.25 -3.60 -8.30
C VAL A 101 0.57 -4.56 -7.44
N ALA A 102 -0.03 -5.20 -6.42
CA ALA A 102 0.62 -6.22 -5.61
C ALA A 102 1.14 -7.40 -6.43
N GLN A 103 0.30 -7.96 -7.31
CA GLN A 103 0.65 -9.11 -8.14
C GLN A 103 1.69 -8.73 -9.19
N LEU A 104 1.46 -7.64 -9.93
CA LEU A 104 2.42 -7.16 -10.93
C LEU A 104 3.78 -6.82 -10.31
N ALA A 105 3.79 -6.26 -9.08
CA ALA A 105 5.02 -6.02 -8.34
C ALA A 105 5.74 -7.32 -7.97
N ALA A 106 5.00 -8.34 -7.50
CA ALA A 106 5.58 -9.64 -7.15
C ALA A 106 6.16 -10.37 -8.38
N GLU A 107 5.46 -10.32 -9.52
CA GLU A 107 5.96 -10.84 -10.80
C GLU A 107 7.22 -10.10 -11.24
N TYR A 108 7.22 -8.76 -11.19
CA TYR A 108 8.39 -7.95 -11.51
C TYR A 108 9.58 -8.27 -10.59
N GLU A 109 9.36 -8.35 -9.28
CA GLU A 109 10.41 -8.63 -8.30
C GLU A 109 11.03 -10.03 -8.50
N THR A 110 10.19 -11.02 -8.86
CA THR A 110 10.65 -12.38 -9.17
C THR A 110 11.51 -12.41 -10.44
N LEU A 111 11.04 -11.75 -11.51
CA LEU A 111 11.82 -11.62 -12.75
C LEU A 111 13.13 -10.87 -12.51
N ALA A 112 13.09 -9.77 -11.74
CA ALA A 112 14.28 -8.98 -11.43
C ALA A 112 15.30 -9.78 -10.61
N ALA A 113 14.84 -10.61 -9.67
CA ALA A 113 15.71 -11.49 -8.90
C ALA A 113 16.44 -12.50 -9.80
N ALA A 114 15.74 -13.12 -10.75
CA ALA A 114 16.36 -14.02 -11.72
C ALA A 114 17.33 -13.26 -12.67
N ALA A 115 16.87 -12.13 -13.23
CA ALA A 115 17.60 -11.32 -14.21
C ALA A 115 18.95 -10.79 -13.71
N GLN A 116 19.04 -10.48 -12.42
CA GLN A 116 20.21 -9.84 -11.83
C GLN A 116 21.09 -10.82 -11.03
N ARG A 117 20.70 -12.11 -10.92
CA ARG A 117 21.37 -13.09 -10.06
C ARG A 117 22.87 -13.16 -10.32
N ASP A 118 23.27 -13.43 -11.57
CA ASP A 118 24.67 -13.56 -11.97
C ASP A 118 25.48 -12.27 -11.74
N ARG A 119 24.82 -11.11 -11.85
CA ARG A 119 25.46 -9.81 -11.59
C ARG A 119 25.74 -9.63 -10.10
N TRP A 120 24.79 -10.01 -9.25
CA TRP A 120 24.94 -9.92 -7.80
C TRP A 120 25.95 -10.93 -7.26
N GLU A 121 25.99 -12.15 -7.79
CA GLU A 121 27.03 -13.13 -7.44
C GLU A 121 28.42 -12.60 -7.73
N ARG A 122 28.65 -12.08 -8.94
CA ARG A 122 29.92 -11.45 -9.31
C ARG A 122 30.28 -10.27 -8.42
N LEU A 123 29.28 -9.49 -7.98
CA LEU A 123 29.52 -8.38 -7.06
C LEU A 123 29.95 -8.87 -5.67
N ILE A 124 29.33 -9.93 -5.14
CA ILE A 124 29.72 -10.52 -3.85
C ILE A 124 31.12 -11.11 -3.93
N GLN A 125 31.43 -11.86 -4.99
CA GLN A 125 32.77 -12.41 -5.22
C GLN A 125 33.84 -11.31 -5.33
N ALA A 126 33.51 -10.16 -5.92
CA ALA A 126 34.40 -9.00 -6.03
C ALA A 126 34.41 -8.09 -4.78
N SER A 127 33.65 -8.41 -3.73
CA SER A 127 33.45 -7.50 -2.58
C SER A 127 34.61 -7.50 -1.57
N GLY A 128 35.57 -8.41 -1.72
CA GLY A 128 36.71 -8.57 -0.80
C GLY A 128 36.51 -9.63 0.29
N LEU A 129 35.44 -10.43 0.19
CA LEU A 129 35.29 -11.69 0.91
C LEU A 129 36.26 -12.75 0.37
N THR A 130 36.55 -13.78 1.16
CA THR A 130 37.21 -14.97 0.63
C THR A 130 36.26 -15.72 -0.32
N PRO A 131 36.77 -16.55 -1.24
CA PRO A 131 35.92 -17.35 -2.13
C PRO A 131 34.90 -18.21 -1.36
N GLU A 132 35.33 -18.82 -0.25
CA GLU A 132 34.48 -19.66 0.61
C GLU A 132 33.35 -18.85 1.26
N GLU A 133 33.67 -17.69 1.85
CA GLU A 133 32.68 -16.78 2.44
C GLU A 133 31.68 -16.25 1.41
N ALA A 134 32.14 -16.00 0.18
CA ALA A 134 31.29 -15.54 -0.90
C ALA A 134 30.32 -16.64 -1.36
N ASP A 135 30.79 -17.88 -1.50
CA ASP A 135 29.95 -19.02 -1.89
C ASP A 135 28.91 -19.34 -0.81
N ASP A 136 29.30 -19.30 0.48
CA ASP A 136 28.39 -19.46 1.62
C ASP A 136 27.30 -18.35 1.62
N ALA A 137 27.69 -17.11 1.35
CA ALA A 137 26.74 -15.99 1.26
C ALA A 137 25.78 -16.12 0.08
N ILE A 138 26.21 -16.71 -1.06
CA ILE A 138 25.37 -16.94 -2.23
C ILE A 138 24.39 -18.10 -2.00
N ALA A 139 24.81 -19.14 -1.27
CA ALA A 139 23.98 -20.28 -0.92
C ALA A 139 22.97 -19.99 0.21
N SER A 140 23.19 -18.92 0.98
CA SER A 140 22.35 -18.52 2.10
C SER A 140 20.91 -18.15 1.67
N PRO A 141 19.87 -18.51 2.47
CA PRO A 141 18.50 -18.04 2.25
C PRO A 141 18.37 -16.50 2.34
N ALA A 142 19.31 -15.81 3.02
CA ALA A 142 19.34 -14.36 3.11
C ALA A 142 19.86 -13.67 1.82
N PHE A 143 20.34 -14.43 0.83
CA PHE A 143 20.78 -13.88 -0.46
C PHE A 143 19.65 -13.18 -1.23
N GLY A 144 18.44 -13.71 -1.20
CA GLY A 144 17.26 -13.07 -1.81
C GLY A 144 16.98 -11.68 -1.22
N PRO A 145 16.77 -11.56 0.10
CA PRO A 145 16.65 -10.28 0.78
C PRO A 145 17.83 -9.32 0.53
N LEU A 146 19.07 -9.82 0.55
CA LEU A 146 20.27 -9.03 0.26
C LEU A 146 20.23 -8.42 -1.14
N THR A 147 19.96 -9.22 -2.18
CA THR A 147 19.90 -8.72 -3.56
C THR A 147 18.73 -7.76 -3.78
N ALA A 148 17.60 -7.93 -3.07
CA ALA A 148 16.51 -6.98 -3.07
C ALA A 148 16.91 -5.62 -2.47
N GLU A 149 17.65 -5.61 -1.36
CA GLU A 149 18.17 -4.37 -0.77
C GLU A 149 19.27 -3.72 -1.61
N LEU A 150 20.13 -4.51 -2.27
CA LEU A 150 21.12 -3.98 -3.22
C LEU A 150 20.44 -3.29 -4.41
N ARG A 151 19.40 -3.92 -4.98
CA ARG A 151 18.58 -3.30 -6.03
C ARG A 151 17.92 -2.02 -5.56
N ARG A 152 17.40 -2.00 -4.32
CA ARG A 152 16.82 -0.80 -3.71
C ARG A 152 17.87 0.30 -3.58
N ALA A 153 19.06 -0.02 -3.09
CA ALA A 153 20.17 0.91 -2.95
C ALA A 153 20.56 1.54 -4.29
N GLU A 154 20.66 0.72 -5.35
CA GLU A 154 20.96 1.17 -6.71
C GLU A 154 19.86 2.05 -7.28
N ALA A 155 18.59 1.69 -7.09
CA ALA A 155 17.45 2.53 -7.48
C ALA A 155 17.46 3.89 -6.75
N ASP A 156 17.94 3.93 -5.51
CA ASP A 156 18.15 5.15 -4.73
C ASP A 156 19.51 5.84 -5.06
N ASN A 157 20.14 5.48 -6.18
CA ASN A 157 21.39 6.02 -6.73
C ASN A 157 22.65 5.80 -5.86
N HIS A 158 22.64 4.79 -5.00
CA HIS A 158 23.87 4.37 -4.30
C HIS A 158 24.76 3.57 -5.26
N ASN A 159 26.06 3.85 -5.24
CA ASN A 159 27.03 3.03 -5.96
C ASN A 159 27.29 1.73 -5.19
N VAL A 160 26.56 0.68 -5.52
CA VAL A 160 26.69 -0.65 -4.89
C VAL A 160 28.08 -1.28 -5.06
N GLN A 161 28.79 -0.96 -6.15
CA GLN A 161 30.14 -1.47 -6.41
C GLN A 161 31.19 -0.90 -5.45
N SER A 162 30.99 0.32 -4.93
CA SER A 162 31.88 0.89 -3.91
C SER A 162 31.36 0.69 -2.49
N LEU A 163 30.03 0.63 -2.32
CA LEU A 163 29.37 0.45 -1.04
C LEU A 163 29.63 -0.92 -0.45
N LEU A 164 29.48 -2.00 -1.23
CA LEU A 164 29.63 -3.36 -0.70
C LEU A 164 31.07 -3.64 -0.20
N PRO A 165 32.14 -3.35 -0.97
CA PRO A 165 33.51 -3.51 -0.46
C PRO A 165 33.86 -2.61 0.72
N ALA A 166 33.25 -1.42 0.81
CA ALA A 166 33.43 -0.56 1.96
C ALA A 166 32.80 -1.17 3.23
N LEU A 167 31.61 -1.78 3.12
CA LEU A 167 30.92 -2.42 4.24
C LEU A 167 31.59 -3.72 4.69
N VAL A 168 32.19 -4.46 3.75
CA VAL A 168 33.01 -5.66 4.04
C VAL A 168 34.26 -5.26 4.83
N ARG A 169 35.03 -4.27 4.35
CA ARG A 169 36.25 -3.82 5.04
C ARG A 169 36.02 -3.15 6.38
N ALA A 170 34.86 -2.51 6.57
CA ALA A 170 34.57 -1.76 7.80
C ALA A 170 34.51 -2.65 9.05
N ARG A 171 34.15 -3.94 8.92
CA ARG A 171 34.05 -4.86 10.05
C ARG A 171 34.16 -6.31 9.59
N ALA A 172 35.10 -7.06 10.17
CA ALA A 172 35.24 -8.50 9.93
C ALA A 172 33.96 -9.27 10.29
N PHE A 173 33.77 -10.44 9.65
CA PHE A 173 32.61 -11.31 9.83
C PHE A 173 32.83 -12.43 10.85
N GLY A 174 33.92 -12.39 11.63
CA GLY A 174 34.51 -13.51 12.38
C GLY A 174 33.56 -14.51 13.06
N ASP A 175 32.48 -14.06 13.71
CA ASP A 175 31.51 -14.93 14.41
C ASP A 175 30.09 -14.88 13.80
N ALA A 176 29.95 -14.48 12.53
CA ALA A 176 28.64 -14.37 11.90
C ALA A 176 28.15 -15.74 11.40
N ASP A 177 27.04 -16.21 11.97
CA ASP A 177 26.38 -17.45 11.52
C ASP A 177 25.87 -17.36 10.06
N ASP A 178 25.54 -16.15 9.60
CA ASP A 178 25.09 -15.88 8.22
C ASP A 178 25.63 -14.55 7.71
N ILE A 179 26.66 -14.62 6.86
CA ILE A 179 27.33 -13.47 6.24
C ILE A 179 26.34 -12.66 5.38
N ALA A 180 25.44 -13.32 4.65
CA ALA A 180 24.46 -12.65 3.79
C ALA A 180 23.43 -11.86 4.61
N ALA A 181 22.97 -12.40 5.73
CA ALA A 181 22.08 -11.68 6.65
C ALA A 181 22.76 -10.45 7.27
N VAL A 182 24.04 -10.57 7.64
CA VAL A 182 24.83 -9.45 8.18
C VAL A 182 25.04 -8.38 7.11
N LEU A 183 25.38 -8.76 5.88
CA LEU A 183 25.51 -7.83 4.76
C LEU A 183 24.18 -7.13 4.46
N HIS A 184 23.08 -7.87 4.45
CA HIS A 184 21.74 -7.32 4.25
C HIS A 184 21.44 -6.24 5.30
N HIS A 185 21.64 -6.53 6.58
CA HIS A 185 21.43 -5.56 7.66
C HIS A 185 22.37 -4.33 7.53
N ARG A 186 23.63 -4.54 7.17
CA ARG A 186 24.60 -3.45 6.97
C ARG A 186 24.22 -2.55 5.80
N VAL A 187 23.80 -3.12 4.67
CA VAL A 187 23.33 -2.37 3.51
C VAL A 187 22.08 -1.56 3.88
N ALA A 188 21.06 -2.19 4.47
CA ALA A 188 19.84 -1.51 4.89
C ALA A 188 20.13 -0.35 5.86
N ARG A 189 21.07 -0.52 6.79
CA ARG A 189 21.47 0.54 7.71
C ARG A 189 22.24 1.66 7.00
N ALA A 190 23.11 1.34 6.06
CA ALA A 190 23.88 2.34 5.30
C ALA A 190 22.98 3.18 4.39
N THR A 191 21.96 2.57 3.79
CA THR A 191 21.04 3.22 2.84
C THR A 191 19.84 3.89 3.54
N SER A 192 19.59 3.58 4.81
CA SER A 192 18.56 4.26 5.62
C SER A 192 18.77 5.77 5.73
N ARG A 193 20.02 6.24 5.58
CA ARG A 193 20.35 7.65 5.50
C ARG A 193 20.38 8.04 4.02
N PRO A 194 19.57 9.02 3.58
CA PRO A 194 19.63 9.47 2.19
C PRO A 194 21.06 9.85 1.82
N SER A 195 21.58 9.27 0.73
CA SER A 195 22.87 9.61 0.14
C SER A 195 23.05 11.12 0.15
N GLY A 196 24.00 11.60 0.95
CA GLY A 196 24.55 12.96 1.01
C GLY A 196 23.63 14.10 0.59
N ALA A 197 23.37 15.04 1.51
CA ALA A 197 22.77 16.35 1.27
C ALA A 197 23.60 17.29 0.34
N GLY A 198 24.36 16.76 -0.62
CA GLY A 198 25.29 17.51 -1.47
C GLY A 198 25.16 17.15 -2.95
N ARG A 199 24.67 18.13 -3.72
CA ARG A 199 25.09 18.43 -5.12
C ARG A 199 24.76 17.41 -6.21
N THR A 200 23.53 16.89 -6.22
CA THR A 200 22.60 16.73 -7.36
C THR A 200 21.49 15.82 -6.86
N ARG A 201 20.25 16.33 -6.78
CA ARG A 201 19.10 15.47 -6.45
C ARG A 201 18.81 14.57 -7.65
N ASN A 202 19.57 13.50 -7.83
CA ASN A 202 19.17 12.47 -8.78
C ASN A 202 17.89 11.83 -8.27
N THR A 203 16.86 11.84 -9.12
CA THR A 203 15.56 11.26 -8.79
C THR A 203 15.76 9.75 -8.71
N PRO A 204 15.26 9.07 -7.65
CA PRO A 204 15.37 7.63 -7.56
C PRO A 204 14.63 6.96 -8.73
N ARG A 205 15.19 5.85 -9.21
CA ARG A 205 14.67 5.06 -10.33
C ARG A 205 13.60 4.09 -9.83
N LEU A 206 12.37 4.60 -9.75
CA LEU A 206 11.23 3.87 -9.17
C LEU A 206 10.08 3.78 -10.17
N ILE A 207 9.51 2.57 -10.27
CA ILE A 207 8.30 2.27 -11.03
C ILE A 207 7.09 2.68 -10.19
N ALA A 208 6.19 3.47 -10.77
CA ALA A 208 5.09 4.15 -10.08
C ALA A 208 5.53 4.94 -8.82
N GLY A 209 6.83 5.24 -8.66
CA GLY A 209 7.40 5.87 -7.47
C GLY A 209 7.49 4.99 -6.22
N LEU A 210 7.26 3.67 -6.36
CA LEU A 210 7.25 2.72 -5.25
C LEU A 210 8.27 1.59 -5.44
N ILE A 211 8.24 0.90 -6.58
CA ILE A 211 8.99 -0.34 -6.81
C ILE A 211 10.37 0.00 -7.38
N PRO A 212 11.48 -0.50 -6.81
CA PRO A 212 12.82 -0.30 -7.37
C PRO A 212 12.96 -0.87 -8.78
N GLU A 213 13.42 -0.04 -9.72
CA GLU A 213 13.72 -0.49 -11.09
C GLU A 213 14.96 -1.40 -11.09
N ALA A 214 14.88 -2.53 -11.80
CA ALA A 214 15.99 -3.42 -12.04
C ALA A 214 16.90 -2.88 -13.15
N THR A 215 18.12 -2.49 -12.81
CA THR A 215 19.11 -1.96 -13.76
C THR A 215 20.22 -2.95 -14.06
N GLY A 216 20.89 -2.77 -15.20
CA GLY A 216 22.06 -3.58 -15.58
C GLY A 216 21.74 -5.03 -15.91
N VAL A 217 20.51 -5.31 -16.38
CA VAL A 217 20.11 -6.62 -16.90
C VAL A 217 20.74 -6.81 -18.28
N ILE A 218 21.45 -7.94 -18.45
CA ILE A 218 22.20 -8.24 -19.67
C ILE A 218 21.33 -9.01 -20.68
N ASP A 219 20.53 -9.95 -20.19
CA ASP A 219 19.62 -10.75 -21.01
C ASP A 219 18.51 -9.85 -21.59
N ARG A 220 18.40 -9.83 -22.92
CA ARG A 220 17.43 -8.98 -23.62
C ARG A 220 15.99 -9.43 -23.41
N GLU A 221 15.73 -10.74 -23.41
CA GLU A 221 14.38 -11.26 -23.20
C GLU A 221 13.89 -10.92 -21.79
N MET A 222 14.78 -11.06 -20.80
CA MET A 222 14.47 -10.69 -19.42
C MET A 222 14.31 -9.17 -19.25
N ALA A 223 15.10 -8.36 -19.96
CA ALA A 223 14.95 -6.91 -19.98
C ALA A 223 13.63 -6.46 -20.62
N ASP A 224 13.22 -7.09 -21.72
CA ASP A 224 11.95 -6.84 -22.40
C ASP A 224 10.77 -7.20 -21.47
N ALA A 225 10.83 -8.37 -20.83
CA ALA A 225 9.87 -8.83 -19.84
C ALA A 225 9.71 -7.87 -18.65
N LEU A 226 10.82 -7.35 -18.11
CA LEU A 226 10.82 -6.35 -17.04
C LEU A 226 10.20 -5.03 -17.52
N THR A 227 10.51 -4.59 -18.74
CA THR A 227 9.96 -3.37 -19.32
C THR A 227 8.45 -3.48 -19.52
N GLU A 228 7.97 -4.62 -19.98
CA GLU A 228 6.54 -4.91 -20.12
C GLU A 228 5.83 -4.84 -18.76
N ARG A 229 6.37 -5.51 -17.73
CA ARG A 229 5.79 -5.50 -16.38
C ARG A 229 5.82 -4.10 -15.77
N GLN A 230 6.87 -3.33 -15.99
CA GLN A 230 6.93 -1.92 -15.61
C GLN A 230 5.80 -1.11 -16.25
N ALA A 231 5.56 -1.26 -17.55
CA ALA A 231 4.50 -0.56 -18.25
C ALA A 231 3.10 -0.93 -17.74
N LEU A 232 2.88 -2.22 -17.42
CA LEU A 232 1.62 -2.69 -16.80
C LEU A 232 1.39 -2.07 -15.43
N ILE A 233 2.42 -2.04 -14.57
CA ILE A 233 2.35 -1.41 -13.23
C ILE A 233 2.02 0.08 -13.37
N GLU A 234 2.72 0.79 -14.26
CA GLU A 234 2.48 2.22 -14.48
C GLU A 234 1.07 2.46 -15.01
N SER A 235 0.62 1.72 -16.02
CA SER A 235 -0.73 1.83 -16.58
C SER A 235 -1.81 1.62 -15.51
N ARG A 236 -1.67 0.56 -14.70
CA ARG A 236 -2.59 0.26 -13.59
C ARG A 236 -2.62 1.37 -12.56
N ALA A 237 -1.46 1.88 -12.16
CA ALA A 237 -1.36 2.97 -11.19
C ALA A 237 -1.98 4.28 -11.72
N HIS A 238 -1.87 4.55 -13.03
CA HIS A 238 -2.54 5.70 -13.66
C HIS A 238 -4.06 5.52 -13.65
N ALA A 239 -4.55 4.35 -14.06
CA ALA A 239 -5.98 4.04 -14.07
C ALA A 239 -6.60 4.14 -12.66
N LEU A 240 -5.89 3.68 -11.64
CA LEU A 240 -6.30 3.80 -10.23
C LEU A 240 -6.39 5.25 -9.78
N LEU A 241 -5.41 6.08 -10.15
CA LEU A 241 -5.43 7.50 -9.83
C LEU A 241 -6.60 8.21 -10.53
N ASP A 242 -6.83 7.91 -11.80
CA ASP A 242 -7.93 8.53 -12.56
C ASP A 242 -9.30 8.13 -12.03
N ALA A 243 -9.50 6.85 -11.71
CA ALA A 243 -10.71 6.39 -11.05
C ALA A 243 -10.90 7.08 -9.69
N ALA A 244 -9.85 7.15 -8.86
CA ALA A 244 -9.94 7.78 -7.55
C ALA A 244 -10.31 9.27 -7.61
N LEU A 245 -9.81 9.99 -8.61
CA LEU A 245 -10.14 11.40 -8.85
C LEU A 245 -11.55 11.57 -9.44
N ALA A 246 -11.98 10.69 -10.34
CA ALA A 246 -13.31 10.74 -10.95
C ALA A 246 -14.42 10.43 -9.93
N ASP A 247 -14.19 9.42 -9.09
CA ASP A 247 -15.14 8.97 -8.05
C ASP A 247 -15.12 9.87 -6.81
N GLY A 248 -14.17 10.81 -6.72
CA GLY A 248 -14.00 11.68 -5.56
C GLY A 248 -13.73 10.89 -4.27
N GLN A 249 -12.92 9.83 -4.36
CA GLN A 249 -12.65 8.95 -3.21
C GLN A 249 -12.18 9.75 -2.00
N SER A 250 -12.60 9.34 -0.80
CA SER A 250 -12.38 10.11 0.42
C SER A 250 -10.94 10.47 0.72
N TRP A 251 -9.99 9.58 0.40
CA TRP A 251 -8.57 9.88 0.59
C TRP A 251 -8.06 11.02 -0.31
N THR A 252 -8.73 11.25 -1.45
CA THR A 252 -8.43 12.38 -2.34
C THR A 252 -8.87 13.72 -1.79
N ALA A 253 -9.84 13.73 -0.85
CA ALA A 253 -10.25 14.96 -0.16
C ALA A 253 -9.14 15.53 0.73
N HIS A 254 -8.19 14.69 1.17
CA HIS A 254 -6.98 15.13 1.88
C HIS A 254 -5.92 15.73 0.94
N LEU A 255 -6.16 15.72 -0.37
CA LEU A 255 -5.29 16.32 -1.37
C LEU A 255 -5.72 17.77 -1.62
N SER A 256 -4.75 18.67 -1.53
CA SER A 256 -4.93 20.08 -1.88
C SER A 256 -5.30 20.24 -3.37
N ARG A 257 -5.95 21.36 -3.72
CA ARG A 257 -6.42 21.65 -5.10
C ARG A 257 -5.31 21.48 -6.14
N PRO A 258 -5.62 20.99 -7.36
CA PRO A 258 -4.63 20.78 -8.39
C PRO A 258 -3.90 22.09 -8.74
N PRO A 259 -2.55 22.08 -8.88
CA PRO A 259 -1.79 23.27 -9.22
C PRO A 259 -2.19 23.87 -10.58
N GLU A 260 -2.19 25.21 -10.65
CA GLU A 260 -2.52 25.96 -11.87
C GLU A 260 -1.49 25.71 -12.99
N HIS A 261 -0.20 25.74 -12.66
CA HIS A 261 0.88 25.58 -13.65
C HIS A 261 0.98 24.13 -14.17
N PRO A 262 1.04 23.92 -15.51
CA PRO A 262 1.07 22.57 -16.11
C PRO A 262 2.24 21.69 -15.65
N GLN A 263 3.43 22.25 -15.45
CA GLN A 263 4.61 21.49 -15.02
C GLN A 263 4.47 21.02 -13.57
N THR A 264 4.04 21.91 -12.67
CA THR A 264 3.75 21.60 -11.27
C THR A 264 2.63 20.57 -11.14
N ARG A 265 1.61 20.65 -12.00
CA ARG A 265 0.51 19.67 -12.06
C ARG A 265 1.01 18.28 -12.45
N LYS A 266 1.93 18.16 -13.41
CA LYS A 266 2.55 16.86 -13.76
C LYS A 266 3.33 16.27 -12.59
N ALA A 267 4.14 17.09 -11.89
CA ALA A 267 4.89 16.64 -10.72
C ALA A 267 3.98 16.25 -9.55
N TRP A 268 2.91 17.01 -9.32
CA TRP A 268 1.87 16.71 -8.34
C TRP A 268 1.17 15.39 -8.66
N ARG A 269 0.74 15.18 -9.90
CA ARG A 269 0.10 13.94 -10.35
C ARG A 269 1.02 12.73 -10.18
N ARG A 270 2.33 12.86 -10.47
CA ARG A 270 3.31 11.79 -10.25
C ARG A 270 3.43 11.41 -8.77
N CYS A 271 3.31 12.38 -7.86
CA CYS A 271 3.30 12.09 -6.42
C CYS A 271 2.02 11.35 -5.99
N LEU A 272 0.86 11.72 -6.55
CA LEU A 272 -0.40 11.03 -6.27
C LEU A 272 -0.42 9.60 -6.81
N LEU A 273 0.20 9.39 -7.97
CA LEU A 273 0.39 8.08 -8.59
C LEU A 273 1.05 7.09 -7.62
N THR A 274 2.08 7.54 -6.90
CA THR A 274 2.75 6.74 -5.86
C THR A 274 1.82 6.38 -4.71
N VAL A 275 0.95 7.30 -4.29
CA VAL A 275 -0.05 7.04 -3.23
C VAL A 275 -1.10 6.04 -3.72
N ALA A 276 -1.60 6.19 -4.96
CA ALA A 276 -2.55 5.27 -5.56
C ALA A 276 -1.95 3.85 -5.70
N ALA A 277 -0.72 3.74 -6.21
CA ALA A 277 -0.01 2.46 -6.32
C ALA A 277 0.21 1.81 -4.96
N TYR A 278 0.59 2.59 -3.93
CA TYR A 278 0.75 2.10 -2.56
C TYR A 278 -0.56 1.56 -1.98
N ARG A 279 -1.67 2.29 -2.17
CA ARG A 279 -2.98 1.87 -1.67
C ARG A 279 -3.44 0.57 -2.28
N ASP A 280 -3.29 0.41 -3.60
CA ASP A 280 -3.67 -0.82 -4.29
C ASP A 280 -2.75 -1.98 -3.92
N ARG A 281 -1.43 -1.75 -3.83
CA ARG A 281 -0.45 -2.77 -3.41
C ARG A 281 -0.76 -3.39 -2.04
N TYR A 282 -1.30 -2.61 -1.11
CA TYR A 282 -1.59 -3.06 0.27
C TYR A 282 -3.09 -3.13 0.58
N ALA A 283 -3.96 -3.13 -0.45
CA ALA A 283 -5.41 -3.20 -0.32
C ALA A 283 -6.01 -2.18 0.68
N ILE A 284 -5.50 -0.94 0.67
CA ILE A 284 -5.93 0.12 1.60
C ILE A 284 -7.23 0.76 1.09
N THR A 285 -8.34 0.45 1.76
CA THR A 285 -9.67 1.01 1.49
C THR A 285 -10.04 2.17 2.43
N GLY A 286 -9.21 2.45 3.43
CA GLY A 286 -9.45 3.49 4.43
C GLY A 286 -9.47 4.91 3.88
N GLN A 287 -10.06 5.82 4.65
CA GLN A 287 -10.16 7.26 4.37
C GLN A 287 -8.80 7.95 4.41
N LEU A 288 -7.89 7.47 5.26
CA LEU A 288 -6.53 7.98 5.33
C LEU A 288 -5.74 7.59 4.08
N PRO A 289 -4.97 8.52 3.46
CA PRO A 289 -4.20 8.23 2.25
C PRO A 289 -3.27 7.02 2.38
N LEU A 290 -2.67 6.82 3.55
CA LEU A 290 -1.70 5.74 3.82
C LEU A 290 -2.25 4.60 4.69
N GLY A 291 -3.51 4.66 5.12
CA GLY A 291 -4.12 3.61 5.95
C GLY A 291 -3.49 3.44 7.34
N SER A 292 -3.60 2.21 7.87
CA SER A 292 -3.06 1.77 9.15
C SER A 292 -1.53 1.66 9.14
N PRO A 293 -0.85 1.66 10.31
CA PRO A 293 0.60 1.53 10.37
C PRO A 293 1.10 0.25 9.69
N ALA A 294 2.28 0.34 9.07
CA ALA A 294 2.89 -0.75 8.31
C ALA A 294 3.16 -1.98 9.19
N GLN A 295 2.83 -3.16 8.66
CA GLN A 295 2.95 -4.46 9.33
C GLN A 295 4.25 -5.19 8.98
N SER A 296 4.89 -4.84 7.86
CA SER A 296 6.16 -5.42 7.42
C SER A 296 7.24 -4.36 7.17
N ASP A 297 8.50 -4.78 7.18
CA ASP A 297 9.63 -3.89 6.87
C ASP A 297 9.54 -3.32 5.46
N THR A 298 9.17 -4.15 4.48
CA THR A 298 8.91 -3.72 3.09
C THR A 298 7.80 -2.67 3.04
N GLN A 299 6.68 -2.90 3.73
CA GLN A 299 5.58 -1.94 3.78
C GLN A 299 5.99 -0.65 4.48
N ARG A 300 6.88 -0.68 5.48
CA ARG A 300 7.35 0.51 6.18
C ARG A 300 8.16 1.42 5.25
N ILE A 301 9.02 0.84 4.41
CA ILE A 301 9.80 1.61 3.43
C ILE A 301 8.88 2.18 2.36
N ASP A 302 7.97 1.37 1.83
CA ASP A 302 6.98 1.77 0.83
C ASP A 302 6.04 2.86 1.36
N ALA A 303 5.60 2.76 2.62
CA ALA A 303 4.84 3.79 3.33
C ALA A 303 5.65 5.08 3.49
N GLY A 304 6.96 4.99 3.76
CA GLY A 304 7.87 6.12 3.80
C GLY A 304 7.95 6.85 2.46
N ARG A 305 8.03 6.11 1.34
CA ARG A 305 8.03 6.66 -0.03
C ARG A 305 6.69 7.33 -0.36
N ALA A 306 5.58 6.68 -0.04
CA ALA A 306 4.24 7.22 -0.25
C ALA A 306 3.98 8.48 0.62
N SER A 307 4.45 8.50 1.87
CA SER A 307 4.40 9.66 2.76
C SER A 307 5.23 10.84 2.23
N ALA A 308 6.45 10.58 1.76
CA ALA A 308 7.28 11.61 1.14
C ALA A 308 6.64 12.16 -0.15
N ALA A 309 5.99 11.31 -0.94
CA ALA A 309 5.25 11.73 -2.12
C ALA A 309 4.03 12.58 -1.75
N LEU A 310 3.23 12.19 -0.76
CA LEU A 310 2.10 12.96 -0.27
C LEU A 310 2.53 14.34 0.25
N GLY A 311 3.59 14.41 1.05
CA GLY A 311 4.14 15.68 1.53
C GLY A 311 4.65 16.58 0.41
N ARG A 312 5.23 16.02 -0.67
CA ARG A 312 5.60 16.78 -1.87
C ARG A 312 4.37 17.28 -2.63
N ALA A 313 3.35 16.44 -2.79
CA ALA A 313 2.10 16.83 -3.45
C ALA A 313 1.43 18.02 -2.73
N GLN A 314 1.38 17.97 -1.40
CA GLN A 314 0.83 19.07 -0.59
C GLN A 314 1.63 20.37 -0.77
N LYS A 315 2.97 20.32 -0.77
CA LYS A 315 3.83 21.49 -1.02
C LYS A 315 3.67 22.07 -2.43
N LEU A 316 3.47 21.20 -3.43
CA LEU A 316 3.28 21.64 -4.83
C LEU A 316 1.91 22.29 -5.04
N ALA A 317 0.91 21.89 -4.28
CA ALA A 317 -0.44 22.44 -4.34
C ALA A 317 -0.62 23.70 -3.48
N ASP A 318 0.20 23.90 -2.45
CA ASP A 318 0.18 25.09 -1.61
C ASP A 318 1.59 25.73 -1.51
N PRO A 319 2.00 26.54 -2.52
CA PRO A 319 3.33 27.17 -2.51
C PRO A 319 3.50 28.24 -1.42
N VAL A 320 2.42 28.64 -0.73
CA VAL A 320 2.40 29.74 0.25
C VAL A 320 2.83 29.30 1.65
N ARG A 321 2.96 27.98 1.92
CA ARG A 321 3.37 27.46 3.23
C ARG A 321 4.88 27.26 3.40
N VAL A 322 5.69 28.15 2.81
CA VAL A 322 7.06 28.38 3.29
C VAL A 322 6.92 29.20 4.57
N PRO A 323 7.37 28.75 5.75
CA PRO A 323 7.45 29.64 6.90
C PRO A 323 8.37 30.79 6.49
N ALA A 324 7.81 32.00 6.44
CA ALA A 324 8.59 33.21 6.22
C ALA A 324 9.76 33.20 7.20
N ASP A 325 10.98 33.34 6.68
CA ASP A 325 12.14 33.61 7.51
C ASP A 325 11.79 34.74 8.49
N PRO A 326 12.11 34.60 9.80
CA PRO A 326 11.89 35.69 10.72
C PRO A 326 12.62 36.94 10.20
N PRO A 327 12.04 38.15 10.34
CA PRO A 327 12.65 39.34 9.80
C PRO A 327 14.06 39.49 10.36
N ILE A 328 15.04 39.50 9.45
CA ILE A 328 16.45 39.74 9.76
C ILE A 328 16.50 41.07 10.51
N ARG A 329 16.78 41.00 11.82
CA ARG A 329 17.08 42.19 12.62
C ARG A 329 18.33 42.85 12.01
N PRO A 330 18.30 44.15 11.64
CA PRO A 330 19.50 44.82 11.18
C PRO A 330 20.54 44.84 12.30
N ALA A 331 21.77 44.47 11.96
CA ALA A 331 22.91 44.44 12.88
C ALA A 331 23.20 45.85 13.44
N PRO A 332 23.69 45.97 14.69
CA PRO A 332 24.01 47.26 15.28
C PRO A 332 25.16 47.94 14.53
N SER A 333 24.92 49.20 14.13
CA SER A 333 25.88 50.09 13.49
C SER A 333 27.16 50.20 14.33
N ARG A 334 28.31 49.84 13.74
CA ARG A 334 29.63 50.12 14.30
C ARG A 334 29.86 51.63 14.23
N ALA A 335 29.87 52.27 15.40
CA ALA A 335 30.35 53.63 15.57
C ALA A 335 31.80 53.73 15.09
N GLN A 336 32.07 54.66 14.17
CA GLN A 336 33.42 55.10 13.81
C GLN A 336 33.98 55.98 14.95
N PRO A 337 35.28 55.91 15.26
CA PRO A 337 35.89 56.85 16.20
C PRO A 337 36.11 58.20 15.49
N ARG A 338 35.66 59.29 16.14
CA ARG A 338 36.01 60.66 15.73
C ARG A 338 37.39 61.04 16.28
N LEU A 339 38.19 61.70 15.44
CA LEU A 339 39.13 62.73 15.86
C LEU A 339 38.38 64.05 16.00
#